data_AF-A0A9W9YX86-F1
#
_entry.id   AF-A0A9W9YX86-F1
#
_cell.length_a   1.000
_cell.length_b   1.000
_cell.length_c   1.000
_cell.angle_alpha   90.00
_cell.angle_beta   90.00
_cell.angle_gamma   90.00
#
_symmetry.space_group_name_H-M   'P 1'
#
loop_
_entity.id
_entity.type
_entity.pdbx_description
1 polymer ?
#
loop_
_entity_poly.entity_id
_entity_poly.type
_entity_poly.pdbx_seq_one_letter_code
_entity_poly.pdbx_strand_id
1 'polypeptide(L)'
;MAAFRETYSELHESRSLANFVNMLALTATTTSSTRKTITDILMMEKPHVIYESPSKMNIAYSVHYMENERSVEDHFQWLVNEIVERKTKATQTLIYCQTITQCGIIYSTIKGMLGKNLYADNTNNPRKVVLELLHSCTPESNKETVLNAFQNEDSAVRVLVATIAL
;
A
#
# COMPACT_ATOMS: atom_id res chain seq x y z
N MET A 1 -11.96 -10.87 -6.28
CA MET A 1 -12.40 -11.44 -5.00
C MET A 1 -11.34 -12.42 -4.56
N ALA A 2 -10.81 -12.30 -3.33
CA ALA A 2 -10.05 -13.41 -2.76
C ALA A 2 -11.02 -14.59 -2.59
N ALA A 3 -10.59 -15.80 -2.95
CA ALA A 3 -11.39 -16.99 -2.74
C ALA A 3 -11.66 -17.16 -1.23
N PHE A 4 -12.88 -17.53 -0.88
CA PHE A 4 -13.20 -17.94 0.49
C PHE A 4 -12.32 -19.14 0.85
N ARG A 5 -11.54 -19.03 1.92
CA ARG A 5 -10.60 -20.10 2.32
C ARG A 5 -11.39 -21.26 2.91
N GLU A 6 -11.09 -22.48 2.45
CA GLU A 6 -11.73 -23.71 2.94
C GLU A 6 -11.64 -23.84 4.47
N THR A 7 -10.47 -23.54 5.03
CA THR A 7 -10.22 -23.55 6.48
C THR A 7 -11.10 -22.58 7.27
N TYR A 8 -11.63 -21.53 6.64
CA TYR A 8 -12.58 -20.65 7.31
C TYR A 8 -13.93 -21.32 7.51
N SER A 9 -14.30 -22.26 6.64
CA SER A 9 -15.57 -23.01 6.76
C SER A 9 -15.59 -23.94 7.97
N GLU A 10 -14.42 -24.40 8.43
CA GLU A 10 -14.23 -25.30 9.57
C GLU A 10 -14.31 -24.60 10.94
N LEU A 11 -14.36 -23.26 10.98
CA LEU A 11 -14.41 -22.50 12.25
C LEU A 11 -15.65 -22.82 13.11
N HIS A 12 -16.71 -23.37 12.50
CA HIS A 12 -17.90 -23.83 13.21
C HIS A 12 -17.58 -24.93 14.25
N GLU A 13 -16.57 -25.78 13.99
CA GLU A 13 -16.14 -26.82 14.93
C GLU A 13 -15.59 -26.20 16.21
N SER A 14 -14.67 -25.24 16.07
CA SER A 14 -14.11 -24.49 17.19
C SER A 14 -15.20 -23.74 17.96
N ARG A 15 -16.16 -23.15 17.23
CA ARG A 15 -17.29 -22.45 17.84
C ARG A 15 -18.18 -23.39 18.65
N SER A 16 -18.42 -24.61 18.18
CA SER A 16 -19.27 -25.59 18.87
C SER A 16 -18.74 -25.94 20.27
N LEU A 17 -17.42 -25.97 20.44
CA LEU A 17 -16.74 -26.27 21.71
C LEU A 17 -16.70 -25.08 22.67
N ALA A 18 -16.75 -23.85 22.13
CA ALA A 18 -16.60 -22.61 22.89
C ALA A 18 -17.83 -21.68 22.70
N ASN A 19 -19.03 -22.24 22.80
CA ASN A 19 -20.29 -21.52 22.53
C ASN A 19 -20.57 -20.34 23.49
N PHE A 20 -19.98 -20.36 24.69
CA PHE A 20 -20.12 -19.33 25.72
C PHE A 20 -19.22 -18.09 25.51
N VAL A 21 -18.28 -18.15 24.55
CA VAL A 21 -17.33 -17.05 24.28
C VAL A 21 -17.98 -16.02 23.33
N ASN A 22 -17.77 -14.73 23.56
CA ASN A 22 -18.19 -13.69 22.62
C ASN A 22 -17.27 -13.67 21.40
N MET A 23 -17.83 -13.58 20.19
CA MET A 23 -17.06 -13.51 18.96
C MET A 23 -17.20 -12.17 18.26
N LEU A 24 -16.11 -11.76 17.64
CA LEU A 24 -16.02 -10.56 16.81
C LEU A 24 -15.51 -10.97 15.43
N ALA A 25 -16.30 -10.69 14.39
CA ALA A 25 -15.90 -10.88 13.00
C ALA A 25 -15.58 -9.52 12.39
N LEU A 26 -14.32 -9.30 12.00
CA LEU A 26 -13.86 -8.07 11.38
C LEU A 26 -13.71 -8.26 9.87
N THR A 27 -14.27 -7.34 9.10
CA THR A 27 -14.20 -7.38 7.64
C THR A 27 -14.16 -5.97 7.06
N ALA A 28 -13.28 -5.78 6.06
CA ALA A 28 -13.16 -4.51 5.35
C ALA A 28 -14.16 -4.40 4.17
N THR A 29 -14.46 -5.53 3.51
CA THR A 29 -15.41 -5.59 2.40
C THR A 29 -16.30 -6.79 2.56
N THR A 30 -17.61 -6.58 2.65
CA THR A 30 -18.55 -7.70 2.82
C THR A 30 -19.90 -7.34 2.24
N THR A 31 -20.35 -8.19 1.33
CA THR A 31 -21.72 -8.15 0.81
C THR A 31 -22.69 -8.75 1.84
N SER A 32 -23.98 -8.49 1.68
CA SER A 32 -25.00 -9.10 2.55
C SER A 32 -24.97 -10.64 2.51
N SER A 33 -24.66 -11.26 1.36
CA SER A 33 -24.55 -12.72 1.25
C SER A 33 -23.32 -13.24 2.00
N THR A 34 -22.15 -12.62 1.82
CA THR A 34 -20.92 -13.01 2.54
C THR A 34 -21.09 -12.83 4.04
N ARG A 35 -21.74 -11.75 4.50
CA ARG A 35 -22.04 -11.55 5.92
C ARG A 35 -22.89 -12.68 6.49
N LYS A 36 -23.91 -13.11 5.75
CA LYS A 36 -24.78 -14.22 6.16
C LYS A 36 -23.95 -15.50 6.29
N THR A 37 -23.14 -15.83 5.29
CA THR A 37 -22.24 -16.98 5.34
C THR A 37 -21.31 -16.95 6.56
N ILE A 38 -20.68 -15.80 6.83
CA ILE A 38 -19.82 -15.63 8.02
C ILE A 38 -20.62 -15.83 9.31
N THR A 39 -21.81 -15.23 9.42
CA THR A 39 -22.69 -15.34 10.59
C THR A 39 -23.10 -16.79 10.85
N ASP A 40 -23.43 -17.53 9.79
CA ASP A 40 -23.87 -18.92 9.85
C ASP A 40 -22.71 -19.85 10.26
N ILE A 41 -21.54 -19.72 9.62
CA ILE A 41 -20.34 -20.52 9.94
C ILE A 41 -19.88 -20.26 11.38
N LEU A 42 -19.91 -19.01 11.80
CA LEU A 42 -19.51 -18.61 13.15
C LEU A 42 -20.61 -18.84 14.20
N MET A 43 -21.75 -19.46 13.83
CA MET A 43 -22.91 -19.70 14.70
C MET A 43 -23.24 -18.48 15.58
N MET A 44 -23.22 -17.29 14.97
CA MET A 44 -23.50 -16.03 15.66
C MET A 44 -25.00 -15.84 15.78
N GLU A 45 -25.54 -15.93 17.00
CA GLU A 45 -26.94 -15.64 17.23
C GLU A 45 -27.17 -14.12 17.32
N LYS A 46 -27.93 -13.58 16.36
CA LYS A 46 -28.35 -12.16 16.32
C LYS A 46 -27.19 -11.18 16.59
N PRO A 47 -26.09 -11.23 15.80
CA PRO A 47 -24.95 -10.37 16.03
C PRO A 47 -25.33 -8.90 15.90
N HIS A 48 -24.76 -8.06 16.77
CA HIS A 48 -24.79 -6.63 16.55
C HIS A 48 -23.86 -6.28 15.40
N VAL A 49 -24.37 -5.63 14.36
CA VAL A 49 -23.60 -5.31 13.16
C VAL A 49 -23.34 -3.82 13.07
N ILE A 50 -22.06 -3.47 13.03
CA ILE A 50 -21.58 -2.09 12.88
C ILE A 50 -21.10 -1.93 11.45
N TYR A 51 -21.54 -0.87 10.78
CA TYR A 51 -21.08 -0.47 9.45
C TYR A 51 -20.47 0.91 9.52
N GLU A 52 -19.27 1.02 8.97
CA GLU A 52 -18.62 2.29 8.76
C GLU A 52 -18.57 2.61 7.27
N SER A 53 -18.81 3.88 6.93
CA SER A 53 -18.68 4.33 5.54
C SER A 53 -17.21 4.26 5.13
N PRO A 54 -16.88 3.67 3.96
CA PRO A 54 -15.51 3.69 3.45
C PRO A 54 -15.08 5.08 2.97
N SER A 55 -16.02 6.01 2.82
CA SER A 55 -15.74 7.37 2.32
C SER A 55 -14.85 8.14 3.30
N LYS A 56 -13.79 8.74 2.76
CA LYS A 56 -12.87 9.61 3.49
C LYS A 56 -12.91 10.99 2.89
N MET A 57 -13.47 11.96 3.61
CA MET A 57 -13.65 13.34 3.12
C MET A 57 -12.33 14.06 2.82
N ASN A 58 -11.23 13.59 3.42
CA ASN A 58 -9.88 14.12 3.23
C ASN A 58 -9.12 13.45 2.07
N ILE A 59 -9.78 12.61 1.24
CA ILE A 59 -9.17 11.97 0.07
C ILE A 59 -9.85 12.48 -1.20
N ALA A 60 -9.07 13.13 -2.06
CA ALA A 60 -9.49 13.53 -3.40
C ALA A 60 -9.10 12.46 -4.44
N TYR A 61 -9.97 12.24 -5.42
CA TYR A 61 -9.74 11.29 -6.51
C TYR A 61 -9.65 12.02 -7.84
N SER A 62 -8.62 11.71 -8.63
CA SER A 62 -8.50 12.14 -10.02
C SER A 62 -8.08 10.96 -10.90
N VAL A 63 -8.45 11.03 -12.18
CA VAL A 63 -8.07 10.04 -13.19
C VAL A 63 -7.42 10.78 -14.34
N HIS A 64 -6.20 10.38 -14.67
CA HIS A 64 -5.43 10.95 -15.76
C HIS A 64 -5.14 9.86 -16.78
N TYR A 65 -5.47 10.13 -18.04
CA TYR A 65 -5.11 9.25 -19.14
C TYR A 65 -3.60 9.38 -19.42
N MET A 66 -2.92 8.24 -19.55
CA MET A 66 -1.51 8.20 -19.95
C MET A 66 -1.44 7.92 -21.45
N GLU A 67 -1.09 8.94 -22.23
CA GLU A 67 -0.97 8.87 -23.69
C GLU A 67 0.22 7.96 -24.07
N ASN A 68 0.04 7.08 -25.06
CA ASN A 68 1.08 6.11 -25.46
C ASN A 68 2.28 6.78 -26.13
N GLU A 69 2.06 7.93 -26.75
CA GLU A 69 3.07 8.72 -27.45
C GLU A 69 3.97 9.49 -26.48
N ARG A 70 3.51 9.67 -25.23
CA ARG A 70 4.30 10.30 -24.17
C ARG A 70 5.18 9.31 -23.48
N SER A 71 6.32 9.81 -23.04
CA SER A 71 7.27 9.04 -22.26
C SER A 71 6.77 8.92 -20.80
N VAL A 72 7.31 7.95 -20.06
CA VAL A 72 7.01 7.82 -18.62
C VAL A 72 7.49 9.06 -17.88
N GLU A 73 8.62 9.63 -18.32
CA GLU A 73 9.20 10.86 -17.81
C GLU A 73 8.20 12.01 -17.81
N ASP A 74 7.46 12.20 -18.91
CA ASP A 74 6.47 13.28 -19.05
C ASP A 74 5.37 13.21 -17.98
N HIS A 75 5.00 12.01 -17.55
CA HIS A 75 3.98 11.79 -16.53
C HIS A 75 4.46 12.01 -15.09
N PHE A 76 5.76 11.88 -14.83
CA PHE A 76 6.35 12.02 -13.50
C PHE A 76 7.18 13.29 -13.31
N GLN A 77 7.30 14.14 -14.33
CA GLN A 77 8.07 15.39 -14.25
C GLN A 77 7.61 16.31 -13.12
N TRP A 78 6.30 16.38 -12.85
CA TRP A 78 5.76 17.19 -11.75
C TRP A 78 6.29 16.74 -10.39
N LEU A 79 6.39 15.42 -10.18
CA LEU A 79 6.86 14.81 -8.93
C LEU A 79 8.36 15.06 -8.75
N VAL A 80 9.13 14.90 -9.83
CA VAL A 80 10.57 15.19 -9.82
C VAL A 80 10.82 16.66 -9.48
N ASN A 81 10.05 17.58 -10.09
CA ASN A 81 10.16 19.01 -9.80
C ASN A 81 9.87 19.31 -8.31
N GLU A 82 8.83 18.72 -7.74
CA GLU A 82 8.49 18.88 -6.32
C GLU A 82 9.62 18.38 -5.41
N ILE A 83 10.19 17.21 -5.71
CA ILE A 83 11.31 16.64 -4.93
C ILE A 83 12.55 17.53 -5.03
N VAL A 84 12.86 18.07 -6.21
CA VAL A 84 14.02 18.95 -6.39
C VAL A 84 13.84 20.26 -5.62
N GLU A 85 12.64 20.84 -5.66
CA GLU A 85 12.32 22.10 -4.99
C GLU A 85 12.29 21.96 -3.46
N ARG A 86 11.63 20.90 -2.97
CA ARG A 86 11.32 20.75 -1.54
C ARG A 86 12.22 19.77 -0.81
N LYS A 87 12.93 18.89 -1.51
CA LYS A 87 13.84 17.86 -0.97
C LYS A 87 13.14 17.00 0.10
N THR A 88 13.71 16.95 1.31
CA THR A 88 13.12 16.24 2.45
C THR A 88 11.84 16.89 2.97
N LYS A 89 11.33 17.96 2.36
CA LYS A 89 9.99 18.52 2.66
C LYS A 89 8.98 18.27 1.54
N ALA A 90 9.33 17.50 0.52
CA ALA A 90 8.38 17.09 -0.52
C ALA A 90 7.25 16.24 0.08
N THR A 91 6.10 16.23 -0.59
CA THR A 91 4.97 15.41 -0.17
C THR A 91 5.33 13.93 -0.26
N GLN A 92 5.06 13.16 0.80
CA GLN A 92 5.24 11.72 0.76
C GLN A 92 4.30 11.09 -0.27
N THR A 93 4.87 10.39 -1.23
CA THR A 93 4.16 9.85 -2.39
C THR A 93 4.39 8.36 -2.49
N LEU A 94 3.29 7.59 -2.54
CA LEU A 94 3.31 6.15 -2.75
C LEU A 94 2.81 5.83 -4.16
N ILE A 95 3.64 5.19 -4.97
CA ILE A 95 3.32 4.81 -6.34
C ILE A 95 3.11 3.30 -6.37
N TYR A 96 1.86 2.88 -6.53
CA TYR A 96 1.53 1.47 -6.71
C TYR A 96 1.63 1.06 -8.18
N CYS A 97 2.33 -0.04 -8.45
CA CYS A 97 2.37 -0.69 -9.74
C CYS A 97 1.83 -2.13 -9.66
N GLN A 98 1.34 -2.65 -10.78
CA GLN A 98 0.74 -3.99 -10.84
C GLN A 98 1.81 -5.08 -10.83
N THR A 99 2.94 -4.85 -11.50
CA THR A 99 4.03 -5.84 -11.63
C THR A 99 5.36 -5.33 -11.11
N ILE A 100 6.25 -6.26 -10.75
CA ILE A 100 7.63 -5.95 -10.37
C ILE A 100 8.35 -5.24 -11.52
N THR A 101 8.11 -5.67 -12.77
CA THR A 101 8.67 -5.04 -13.96
C THR A 101 8.27 -3.58 -14.09
N GLN A 102 6.98 -3.26 -13.89
CA GLN A 102 6.51 -1.87 -13.89
C GLN A 102 7.17 -1.05 -12.77
N CYS A 103 7.29 -1.60 -11.56
CA CYS A 103 8.01 -0.93 -10.48
C CYS A 103 9.45 -0.61 -10.88
N GLY A 104 10.15 -1.57 -11.51
CA GLY A 104 11.52 -1.38 -11.97
C GLY A 104 11.66 -0.28 -13.02
N ILE A 105 10.73 -0.22 -13.99
CA ILE A 105 10.68 0.84 -15.01
C ILE A 105 10.47 2.20 -14.34
N ILE A 106 9.40 2.35 -13.55
CA ILE A 106 9.03 3.61 -12.90
C ILE A 106 10.15 4.09 -11.97
N TYR A 107 10.69 3.21 -11.13
CA TYR A 107 11.80 3.53 -10.24
C TYR A 107 13.04 3.99 -11.03
N SER A 108 13.42 3.27 -12.08
CA SER A 108 14.61 3.60 -12.87
C SER A 108 14.44 4.92 -13.63
N THR A 109 13.25 5.19 -14.17
CA THR A 109 12.92 6.47 -14.82
C THR A 109 13.03 7.64 -13.84
N ILE A 110 12.32 7.58 -12.71
CA ILE A 110 12.35 8.67 -11.71
C ILE A 110 13.78 8.84 -11.15
N LYS A 111 14.49 7.75 -10.89
CA LYS A 111 15.89 7.78 -10.45
C LYS A 111 16.80 8.48 -11.47
N GLY A 112 16.63 8.19 -12.77
CA GLY A 112 17.36 8.83 -13.86
C GLY A 112 17.08 10.33 -13.93
N MET A 113 15.80 10.73 -13.83
CA MET A 113 15.39 12.13 -13.84
C MET A 113 15.91 12.92 -12.62
N LEU A 114 15.93 12.30 -11.43
CA LEU A 114 16.45 12.94 -10.21
C LEU A 114 17.97 13.17 -10.28
N GLY A 115 18.72 12.22 -10.86
CA GLY A 115 20.17 12.31 -10.98
C GLY A 115 20.85 12.54 -9.62
N LYS A 116 21.56 13.66 -9.48
CA LYS A 116 22.24 14.04 -8.22
C LYS A 116 21.27 14.35 -7.07
N ASN A 117 20.03 14.70 -7.37
CA ASN A 117 18.99 14.99 -6.37
C ASN A 117 18.37 13.72 -5.76
N LEU A 118 18.84 12.53 -6.16
CA LEU A 118 18.44 11.27 -5.51
C LEU A 118 18.81 11.24 -4.03
N TYR A 119 19.92 11.87 -3.65
CA TYR A 119 20.37 11.93 -2.27
C TYR A 119 19.88 13.23 -1.62
N ALA A 120 19.41 13.12 -0.38
CA ALA A 120 18.94 14.27 0.40
C ALA A 120 20.07 15.27 0.71
N ASP A 121 21.32 14.82 0.69
CA ASP A 121 22.51 15.63 0.87
C ASP A 121 23.61 15.28 -0.17
N ASN A 122 24.65 16.11 -0.22
CA ASN A 122 25.76 15.93 -1.17
C ASN A 122 26.74 14.80 -0.75
N THR A 123 26.40 13.99 0.25
CA THR A 123 27.31 12.94 0.74
C THR A 123 27.20 11.64 -0.07
N ASN A 124 26.21 11.54 -0.98
CA ASN A 124 25.88 10.33 -1.72
C ASN A 124 25.68 9.11 -0.80
N ASN A 125 25.18 9.34 0.42
CA ASN A 125 24.95 8.27 1.37
C ASN A 125 23.74 7.42 0.93
N PRO A 126 23.92 6.12 0.66
CA PRO A 126 22.83 5.25 0.21
C PRO A 126 21.69 5.11 1.23
N ARG A 127 21.90 5.49 2.49
CA ARG A 127 20.86 5.52 3.53
C ARG A 127 20.03 6.82 3.54
N LYS A 128 20.37 7.79 2.69
CA LYS A 128 19.71 9.11 2.63
C LYS A 128 19.17 9.39 1.23
N VAL A 129 18.52 8.39 0.64
CA VAL A 129 17.86 8.54 -0.65
C VAL A 129 16.42 9.06 -0.47
N VAL A 130 15.96 9.83 -1.45
CA VAL A 130 14.57 10.34 -1.45
C VAL A 130 13.58 9.39 -2.14
N LEU A 131 14.08 8.38 -2.86
CA LEU A 131 13.32 7.43 -3.66
C LEU A 131 13.72 5.99 -3.30
N GLU A 132 12.74 5.18 -2.92
CA GLU A 132 12.90 3.75 -2.60
C GLU A 132 11.98 2.86 -3.44
N LEU A 133 12.33 1.57 -3.50
CA LEU A 133 11.60 0.54 -4.24
C LEU A 133 11.31 -0.66 -3.34
N LEU A 134 10.05 -1.10 -3.30
CA LEU A 134 9.65 -2.28 -2.53
C LEU A 134 8.71 -3.18 -3.34
N HIS A 135 9.06 -4.46 -3.48
CA HIS A 135 8.22 -5.43 -4.15
C HIS A 135 8.23 -6.77 -3.40
N SER A 136 7.40 -7.72 -3.83
CA SER A 136 7.26 -9.03 -3.16
C SER A 136 8.59 -9.77 -2.98
N CYS A 137 9.53 -9.64 -3.93
CA CYS A 137 10.86 -10.27 -3.87
C CYS A 137 11.91 -9.48 -3.07
N THR A 138 11.56 -8.35 -2.45
CA THR A 138 12.50 -7.58 -1.61
C THR A 138 12.78 -8.39 -0.34
N PRO A 139 14.04 -8.53 0.12
CA PRO A 139 14.33 -9.23 1.38
C PRO A 139 13.57 -8.61 2.57
N GLU A 140 13.03 -9.43 3.48
CA GLU A 140 12.21 -8.96 4.62
C GLU A 140 12.93 -7.90 5.48
N SER A 141 14.21 -8.10 5.78
CA SER A 141 15.01 -7.10 6.51
C SER A 141 15.05 -5.72 5.83
N ASN A 142 15.03 -5.72 4.50
CA ASN A 142 15.03 -4.49 3.71
C ASN A 142 13.63 -3.88 3.63
N LYS A 143 12.57 -4.71 3.58
CA LYS A 143 11.19 -4.22 3.64
C LYS A 143 10.95 -3.43 4.92
N GLU A 144 11.28 -4.01 6.08
CA GLU A 144 11.11 -3.34 7.38
C GLU A 144 11.89 -2.03 7.43
N THR A 145 13.15 -2.03 6.96
CA THR A 145 13.98 -0.82 6.93
C THR A 145 13.36 0.29 6.09
N VAL A 146 12.92 -0.03 4.87
CA VAL A 146 12.31 0.94 3.94
C VAL A 146 10.96 1.43 4.47
N LEU A 147 10.13 0.55 5.03
CA LEU A 147 8.83 0.92 5.61
C LEU A 147 9.00 1.84 6.82
N ASN A 148 9.91 1.52 7.73
CA ASN A 148 10.21 2.36 8.89
C ASN A 148 10.75 3.72 8.45
N ALA A 149 11.61 3.76 7.42
CA ALA A 149 12.10 4.99 6.85
C ALA A 149 10.97 5.80 6.17
N PHE A 150 10.02 5.16 5.50
CA PHE A 150 8.91 5.88 4.85
C PHE A 150 7.87 6.38 5.84
N GLN A 151 7.66 5.70 6.96
CA GLN A 151 6.73 6.14 8.02
C GLN A 151 7.30 7.25 8.90
N ASN A 152 8.62 7.41 8.94
CA ASN A 152 9.28 8.44 9.73
C ASN A 152 9.36 9.78 8.97
N GLU A 153 8.70 10.81 9.50
CA GLU A 153 8.71 12.16 8.91
C GLU A 153 10.13 12.76 8.80
N ASP A 154 11.05 12.41 9.71
CA ASP A 154 12.43 12.90 9.69
C ASP A 154 13.34 12.18 8.68
N SER A 155 12.85 11.11 8.07
CA SER A 155 13.57 10.35 7.06
C SER A 155 13.78 11.16 5.76
N ALA A 156 14.80 10.78 4.99
CA ALA A 156 15.00 11.33 3.66
C ALA A 156 13.97 10.81 2.62
N VAL A 157 13.40 9.63 2.85
CA VAL A 157 12.54 8.95 1.86
C VAL A 157 11.24 9.71 1.68
N ARG A 158 10.93 10.09 0.44
CA ARG A 158 9.71 10.81 0.06
C ARG A 158 8.89 10.09 -0.98
N VAL A 159 9.50 9.26 -1.82
CA VAL A 159 8.79 8.45 -2.80
C VAL A 159 9.06 6.98 -2.58
N LEU A 160 8.00 6.18 -2.51
CA LEU A 160 8.07 4.74 -2.49
C LEU A 160 7.36 4.20 -3.73
N VAL A 161 8.10 3.49 -4.58
CA VAL A 161 7.52 2.73 -5.69
C VAL A 161 7.30 1.30 -5.22
N ALA A 162 6.09 0.78 -5.34
CA ALA A 162 5.80 -0.54 -4.81
C ALA A 162 4.75 -1.34 -5.55
N THR A 163 4.78 -2.67 -5.36
CA THR A 163 3.64 -3.52 -5.73
C THR A 163 2.60 -3.55 -4.61
N ILE A 164 1.42 -4.10 -4.90
CA ILE A 164 0.35 -4.36 -3.91
C ILE A 164 0.75 -5.39 -2.82
N ALA A 165 1.94 -5.98 -2.90
CA ALA A 165 2.45 -6.98 -1.96
C ALA A 165 3.37 -6.35 -0.88
N LEU A 166 3.09 -5.09 -0.53
CA LEU A 166 3.65 -4.39 0.62
C LEU A 166 3.22 -5.06 1.92
#